data_AF-A0A2M7U5Z0-F1
#
_entry.id   AF-A0A2M7U5Z0-F1
#
_cell.length_a   1.000
_cell.length_b   1.000
_cell.length_c   1.000
_cell.angle_alpha   90.00
_cell.angle_beta   90.00
_cell.angle_gamma   90.00
#
_symmetry.space_group_name_H-M   'P 1'
#
loop_
_entity.id
_entity.type
_entity.pdbx_description
1 polymer ?
#
loop_
_entity_poly.entity_id
_entity_poly.type
_entity_poly.pdbx_seq_one_letter_code
_entity_poly.pdbx_strand_id
1 'polypeptide(L)' 'TGQFLNKVKPQWAVISVGRRNKFRHPAKTTVERYQQLGVNIKRTDQDQAVIMEMDGTDFWLKQWRTE' A
#
# COMPACT_ATOMS: atom_id res chain seq x y z
N THR A 1 8.57 -13.98 -4.68
CA THR A 1 8.09 -12.82 -3.89
C THR A 1 7.87 -13.12 -2.41
N GLY A 2 7.35 -14.29 -1.99
CA GLY A 2 7.19 -14.61 -0.56
C GLY A 2 8.48 -14.51 0.27
N GLN A 3 9.60 -15.07 -0.24
CA GLN A 3 10.92 -14.94 0.39
C GLN A 3 11.36 -13.48 0.59
N PHE A 4 11.06 -12.60 -0.37
CA PHE A 4 11.39 -11.18 -0.27
C PHE A 4 10.59 -10.49 0.83
N LEU A 5 9.27 -10.73 0.89
CA LEU A 5 8.40 -10.14 1.91
C LEU A 5 8.76 -10.61 3.33
N ASN A 6 9.12 -11.89 3.48
CA ASN A 6 9.57 -12.42 4.76
C ASN A 6 10.90 -11.79 5.22
N LYS A 7 11.74 -11.36 4.27
CA LYS A 7 13.01 -10.70 4.57
C LYS A 7 12.84 -9.22 4.93
N VAL A 8 12.01 -8.49 4.18
CA VAL A 8 11.85 -7.04 4.38
C VAL A 8 10.82 -6.67 5.44
N LYS A 9 9.87 -7.57 5.76
CA LYS A 9 8.82 -7.39 6.78
C LYS A 9 8.19 -5.98 6.77
N PRO A 10 7.59 -5.57 5.64
CA PRO A 10 7.15 -4.20 5.49
C PRO A 10 5.97 -3.90 6.43
N GLN A 11 5.95 -2.72 7.03
CA GLN A 11 4.78 -2.24 7.79
C GLN A 11 3.66 -1.76 6.84
N TRP A 12 4.05 -1.25 5.67
CA TRP A 12 3.14 -0.68 4.66
C TRP A 12 3.44 -1.20 3.26
N ALA A 13 2.39 -1.34 2.45
CA ALA A 13 2.47 -1.61 1.02
C ALA A 13 1.65 -0.57 0.26
N VAL A 14 2.32 0.27 -0.53
CA VAL A 14 1.66 1.27 -1.39
C VAL A 14 1.56 0.72 -2.81
N ILE A 15 0.34 0.64 -3.33
CA ILE A 15 0.03 0.13 -4.66
C ILE A 15 -0.43 1.30 -5.53
N SER A 16 0.43 1.71 -6.46
CA SER A 16 0.07 2.70 -7.48
C SER A 16 -0.78 2.03 -8.56
N VAL A 17 -2.06 2.36 -8.59
CA VAL A 17 -3.04 1.86 -9.55
C VAL A 17 -4.08 2.93 -9.87
N GLY A 18 -4.52 2.97 -11.13
CA GLY A 18 -5.52 3.93 -11.60
C GLY A 18 -6.96 3.53 -11.24
N ARG A 19 -7.82 4.52 -11.02
CA ARG A 19 -9.27 4.32 -10.84
C ARG A 19 -9.88 3.67 -12.08
N ARG A 20 -10.82 2.73 -11.88
CA ARG A 20 -11.50 1.96 -12.96
C ARG A 20 -10.51 1.22 -13.87
N ASN A 21 -9.44 0.67 -13.29
CA ASN A 21 -8.46 -0.10 -14.04
C ASN A 21 -9.10 -1.34 -14.71
N LYS A 22 -9.14 -1.34 -16.04
CA LYS A 22 -9.72 -2.43 -16.86
C LYS A 22 -8.93 -3.74 -16.76
N PHE A 23 -7.65 -3.68 -16.39
CA PHE A 23 -6.78 -4.84 -16.21
C PHE A 23 -6.99 -5.57 -14.88
N ARG A 24 -7.90 -5.08 -14.02
CA ARG A 24 -8.24 -5.67 -12.72
C ARG A 24 -7.04 -5.80 -11.77
N HIS A 25 -6.08 -4.87 -11.86
CA HIS A 25 -5.00 -4.79 -10.87
C HIS A 25 -5.47 -4.09 -9.58
N PRO A 26 -4.80 -4.35 -8.44
CA PRO A 26 -3.79 -5.40 -8.23
C PRO A 26 -4.39 -6.81 -8.24
N ALA A 27 -3.57 -7.81 -8.59
CA ALA A 27 -4.00 -9.21 -8.55
C ALA A 27 -4.39 -9.61 -7.12
N LYS A 28 -5.54 -10.30 -6.96
CA LYS A 28 -6.09 -10.71 -5.66
C LYS A 28 -5.07 -11.47 -4.80
N THR A 29 -4.36 -12.42 -5.41
CA THR A 29 -3.31 -13.23 -4.74
C THR A 29 -2.15 -12.39 -4.19
N THR A 30 -1.86 -11.24 -4.81
CA THR A 30 -0.83 -10.32 -4.31
C THR A 30 -1.31 -9.58 -3.08
N VAL A 31 -2.55 -9.07 -3.12
CA VAL A 31 -3.18 -8.38 -1.98
C VAL A 31 -3.31 -9.32 -0.79
N GLU A 32 -3.80 -10.54 -1.00
CA GLU A 32 -3.97 -11.56 0.04
C GLU A 32 -2.63 -11.88 0.74
N ARG A 33 -1.52 -11.96 0.00
CA ARG A 33 -0.20 -12.21 0.57
C ARG A 33 0.25 -11.10 1.53
N TYR A 34 -0.01 -9.83 1.20
CA TYR A 34 0.30 -8.71 2.10
C TYR A 34 -0.63 -8.71 3.32
N GLN A 35 -1.92 -8.99 3.14
CA GLN A 35 -2.90 -9.08 4.24
C GLN A 35 -2.55 -10.19 5.24
N GLN A 36 -2.15 -11.36 4.75
CA GLN A 36 -1.72 -12.49 5.60
C GLN A 36 -0.48 -12.17 6.45
N LEU A 37 0.34 -11.22 6.01
CA LEU A 37 1.52 -10.75 6.74
C LEU A 37 1.22 -9.57 7.68
N GLY A 38 -0.05 -9.15 7.80
CA GLY A 38 -0.44 -8.01 8.64
C GLY A 38 0.04 -6.66 8.10
N VAL A 39 0.37 -6.58 6.81
CA VAL A 39 0.87 -5.35 6.19
C VAL A 39 -0.29 -4.40 5.90
N ASN A 40 -0.14 -3.12 6.25
CA ASN A 40 -1.13 -2.10 5.93
C ASN A 40 -1.05 -1.73 4.45
N ILE A 41 -2.15 -1.92 3.71
CA ILE A 41 -2.18 -1.69 2.27
C ILE A 41 -2.83 -0.34 1.97
N LYS A 42 -2.19 0.44 1.09
CA LYS A 42 -2.74 1.68 0.51
C LYS A 42 -2.78 1.58 -1.01
N ARG A 43 -3.86 2.08 -1.63
CA ARG A 43 -4.06 2.01 -3.07
C ARG A 43 -4.50 3.36 -3.64
N THR A 44 -3.81 3.85 -4.65
CA THR A 44 -4.13 5.18 -5.21
C THR A 44 -5.48 5.24 -5.94
N ASP A 45 -6.07 4.11 -6.32
CA ASP A 45 -7.41 4.07 -6.91
C ASP A 45 -8.54 4.20 -5.86
N GLN A 46 -8.22 3.99 -4.60
CA GLN A 46 -9.14 4.06 -3.45
C GLN A 46 -8.84 5.29 -2.59
N ASP A 47 -7.58 5.42 -2.17
CA ASP A 47 -7.07 6.48 -1.30
C ASP A 47 -6.66 7.75 -2.07
N GLN A 48 -6.82 7.77 -3.41
CA GLN A 48 -6.38 8.88 -4.27
C GLN A 48 -4.86 9.08 -4.16
N ALA A 49 -4.39 10.21 -3.62
CA ALA A 49 -2.97 10.40 -3.36
C ALA A 49 -2.62 9.90 -1.95
N VAL A 50 -1.59 9.05 -1.87
CA VAL A 50 -1.06 8.52 -0.61
C VAL A 50 0.17 9.35 -0.24
N ILE A 51 0.09 10.11 0.85
CA ILE A 51 1.20 10.91 1.36
C ILE A 51 1.74 10.26 2.64
N MET A 52 3.03 9.93 2.65
CA MET A 52 3.74 9.54 3.87
C MET A 52 4.74 10.65 4.23
N GLU A 53 4.63 11.16 5.44
CA GLU A 53 5.58 12.09 6.03
C GLU A 53 6.44 11.32 7.04
N MET A 54 7.69 11.74 7.20
CA MET A 54 8.63 11.14 8.14
C MET A 54 9.49 12.22 8.81
N ASP A 55 9.90 11.98 10.04
CA ASP A 55 10.79 12.87 10.81
C ASP A 55 12.23 12.34 10.94
N GLY A 56 12.52 11.21 10.29
CA GLY A 56 13.82 10.52 10.36
C GLY A 56 13.82 9.33 11.33
N THR A 57 12.83 9.23 12.20
CA THR A 57 12.63 8.09 13.12
C THR A 57 11.32 7.37 12.89
N ASP A 58 10.24 8.12 12.70
CA ASP A 58 8.90 7.63 12.49
C ASP A 58 8.34 8.16 11.18
N PHE A 59 7.24 7.56 10.75
CA PHE A 59 6.47 8.01 9.60
C PHE A 59 4.98 7.78 9.80
N TRP A 60 4.17 8.67 9.24
CA TRP A 60 2.71 8.63 9.33
C TRP A 60 2.07 8.94 7.98
N LEU A 61 0.84 8.46 7.83
CA LEU A 61 0.01 8.83 6.70
C LEU A 61 -0.59 10.21 6.90
N LYS A 62 -0.47 11.04 5.88
CA LYS A 62 -1.18 12.31 5.76
C LYS A 62 -2.30 12.17 4.77
N GLN A 63 -3.47 12.66 5.15
CA GLN A 63 -4.60 12.76 4.23
C GLN A 63 -4.29 13.82 3.18
N TRP A 64 -4.38 13.44 1.91
CA TRP A 64 -4.17 14.39 0.82
C TRP A 64 -5.24 15.49 0.78
N ARG A 65 -6.49 15.14 1.10
CA ARG A 65 -7.60 16.10 1.24
C ARG A 65 -8.29 15.96 2.59
N THR A 66 -8.63 17.11 3.16
CA THR A 66 -9.36 17.26 4.44
C THR A 66 -10.76 17.85 4.25
N GLU A 67 -11.24 17.94 3.00
CA GLU A 67 -12.58 18.45 2.65
C GLU A 67 -13.68 17.40 2.83
#